data_AF-A0A1T5EFK3-F1
#
_entry.id   AF-A0A1T5EFK3-F1
#
_cell.length_a   1.000
_cell.length_b   1.000
_cell.length_c   1.000
_cell.angle_alpha   90.00
_cell.angle_beta   90.00
_cell.angle_gamma   90.00
#
_symmetry.space_group_name_H-M   'P 1'
#
loop_
_entity.id
_entity.type
_entity.pdbx_description
1 polymer ?
#
loop_
_entity_poly.entity_id
_entity_poly.type
_entity_poly.pdbx_seq_one_letter_code
_entity_poly.pdbx_strand_id
1 'polypeptide(L)'
;MNCVEFEIQLAKLKSGANPGVEFLEHKSQCPKCMELASRADELYHFIADDAKKTVSPFLSTRIMAELDKKALEVHISIQKAWQIAAVSLALIAGFNLALFMDYRQSPTDADSVLSEYFFAGNAGMEIENNWLKLSTDEE
;
A
#
# COMPACT_ATOMS: atom_id res chain seq x y z
N MET A 1 0.75 21.06 49.85
CA MET A 1 -0.28 21.03 48.79
C MET A 1 -1.64 21.50 49.29
N ASN A 2 -2.43 22.17 48.44
CA ASN A 2 -3.83 22.55 48.73
C ASN A 2 -4.84 21.51 48.15
N CYS A 3 -6.10 21.53 48.59
CA CYS A 3 -7.09 20.53 48.14
C CYS A 3 -7.37 20.56 46.63
N VAL A 4 -7.33 21.74 46.00
CA VAL A 4 -7.58 21.89 44.54
C VAL A 4 -6.46 21.25 43.74
N GLU A 5 -5.22 21.46 44.17
CA GLU A 5 -4.03 20.86 43.58
C GLU A 5 -4.00 19.36 43.79
N PHE A 6 -4.45 18.86 44.94
CA PHE A 6 -4.67 17.43 45.18
C PHE A 6 -5.67 16.84 44.18
N GLU A 7 -6.82 17.46 43.98
CA GLU A 7 -7.85 17.00 43.04
C GLU A 7 -7.32 16.99 41.59
N ILE A 8 -6.57 18.01 41.18
CA ILE A 8 -5.93 18.07 39.85
C ILE A 8 -4.88 16.97 39.69
N GLN A 9 -4.06 16.73 40.72
CA GLN A 9 -3.05 15.67 40.69
C GLN A 9 -3.70 14.29 40.65
N LEU A 10 -4.74 14.07 41.45
CA LEU A 10 -5.49 12.81 41.45
C LEU A 10 -6.11 12.53 40.08
N ALA A 11 -6.71 13.53 39.43
CA ALA A 11 -7.31 13.37 38.10
C ALA A 11 -6.28 13.04 37.00
N LYS A 12 -5.01 13.44 37.19
CA LYS A 12 -3.91 13.16 36.26
C LYS A 12 -3.12 11.90 36.61
N LEU A 13 -3.39 11.28 37.76
CA LEU A 13 -2.62 10.15 38.25
C LEU A 13 -2.88 8.92 37.37
N LYS A 14 -1.86 8.49 36.64
CA LYS A 14 -1.90 7.26 35.84
C LYS A 14 -1.70 6.05 36.76
N SER A 15 -2.36 4.93 36.44
CA SER A 15 -2.13 3.66 37.14
C SER A 15 -0.64 3.31 37.17
N GLY A 16 -0.09 3.08 38.36
CA GLY A 16 1.33 2.77 38.57
C GLY A 16 2.29 3.98 38.66
N ALA A 17 1.80 5.22 38.50
CA ALA A 17 2.62 6.41 38.73
C ALA A 17 2.77 6.68 40.24
N ASN A 18 3.98 7.02 40.68
CA ASN A 18 4.22 7.45 42.06
C ASN A 18 3.75 8.92 42.22
N PRO A 19 2.72 9.20 43.04
CA PRO A 19 2.16 10.54 43.20
C PRO A 19 3.08 11.50 43.99
N GLY A 20 4.17 11.00 44.58
CA GLY A 20 5.09 11.78 45.39
C GLY A 20 4.69 11.89 46.86
N VAL A 21 5.62 12.39 47.68
CA VAL A 21 5.50 12.40 49.15
C VAL A 21 4.46 13.40 49.63
N GLU A 22 4.42 14.61 49.06
CA GLU A 22 3.46 15.65 49.44
C GLU A 22 2.01 15.22 49.22
N PHE A 23 1.76 14.41 48.19
CA PHE A 23 0.43 13.86 47.91
C PHE A 23 -0.03 12.87 48.98
N LEU A 24 0.86 11.94 49.36
CA LEU A 24 0.58 10.95 50.39
C LEU A 24 0.37 11.61 51.75
N GLU A 25 1.18 12.62 52.07
CA GLU A 25 1.05 13.39 53.29
C GLU A 25 -0.30 14.13 53.35
N HIS A 26 -0.67 14.84 52.27
CA HIS A 26 -1.96 15.53 52.21
C HIS A 26 -3.16 14.57 52.27
N LYS A 27 -3.07 13.40 51.62
CA LYS A 27 -4.08 12.34 51.71
C LYS A 27 -4.30 11.89 53.16
N SER A 28 -3.23 11.80 53.95
CA SER A 28 -3.33 11.37 55.36
C SER A 28 -3.87 12.46 56.30
N GLN A 29 -3.64 13.74 55.98
CA GLN A 29 -3.98 14.87 56.84
C GLN A 29 -5.37 15.46 56.56
N CYS A 30 -5.91 15.28 55.35
CA CYS A 30 -7.18 15.89 54.93
C CYS A 30 -8.29 14.82 54.73
N PRO A 31 -9.32 14.78 55.61
CA PRO A 31 -10.41 13.80 55.52
C PRO A 31 -11.16 13.83 54.19
N LYS A 32 -11.40 15.03 53.64
CA LYS A 32 -12.10 15.22 52.37
C LYS A 32 -11.32 14.63 51.20
N CYS A 33 -10.02 14.91 51.14
CA CYS A 33 -9.14 14.40 50.07
C CYS A 33 -8.90 12.90 50.19
N MET A 34 -8.88 12.36 51.42
CA MET A 34 -8.84 10.93 51.68
C MET A 34 -10.08 10.21 51.12
N GLU A 35 -11.27 10.71 51.43
CA GLU A 35 -12.53 10.15 50.93
C GLU A 35 -12.60 10.23 49.40
N LEU A 36 -12.23 11.38 48.83
CA LEU A 36 -12.20 11.59 47.40
C LEU A 36 -11.22 10.63 46.69
N ALA A 37 -10.05 10.40 47.26
CA ALA A 37 -9.10 9.41 46.75
C ALA A 37 -9.64 7.98 46.85
N SER A 38 -10.28 7.61 47.96
CA SER A 38 -10.87 6.28 48.11
C SER A 38 -11.97 6.00 47.08
N ARG A 39 -12.84 6.99 46.80
CA ARG A 39 -13.87 6.87 45.77
C ARG A 39 -13.29 6.79 44.36
N ALA A 40 -12.20 7.52 44.10
CA ALA A 40 -11.51 7.43 42.82
C ALA A 40 -10.90 6.03 42.63
N ASP A 41 -10.26 5.48 43.67
CA ASP A 41 -9.72 4.11 43.65
C ASP A 41 -10.82 3.07 43.38
N GLU A 42 -11.97 3.18 44.04
CA GLU A 42 -13.15 2.32 43.79
C GLU A 42 -13.66 2.42 42.34
N LEU A 43 -13.74 3.63 41.79
CA LEU A 43 -14.17 3.85 40.40
C LEU A 43 -13.18 3.20 39.42
N TYR A 44 -11.88 3.35 39.63
CA TYR A 44 -10.86 2.73 38.79
C TYR A 44 -10.91 1.20 38.87
N HIS A 45 -11.18 0.64 40.05
CA HIS A 45 -11.40 -0.80 40.20
C HIS A 45 -12.61 -1.28 39.40
N PHE A 46 -13.74 -0.55 39.48
CA PHE A 46 -14.93 -0.88 38.70
C PHE A 46 -14.68 -0.81 37.19
N ILE A 47 -14.00 0.24 36.71
CA ILE A 47 -13.62 0.39 35.29
C ILE A 47 -12.70 -0.76 34.86
N ALA A 48 -11.72 -1.14 35.68
CA ALA A 48 -10.81 -2.24 35.36
C ALA A 48 -11.55 -3.59 35.27
N ASP A 49 -12.51 -3.83 36.14
CA ASP A 49 -13.31 -5.06 36.12
C ASP A 49 -14.34 -5.08 35.00
N ASP A 50 -14.90 -3.93 34.61
CA ASP A 50 -15.75 -3.82 33.43
C ASP A 50 -14.93 -4.03 32.15
N ALA A 51 -13.75 -3.40 32.05
CA ALA A 51 -12.84 -3.58 30.92
C ALA A 51 -12.44 -5.04 30.71
N LYS A 52 -12.23 -5.82 31.78
CA LYS A 52 -11.97 -7.27 31.67
C LYS A 52 -13.14 -8.05 31.07
N LYS A 53 -14.38 -7.59 31.27
CA LYS A 53 -15.60 -8.25 30.76
C LYS A 53 -15.91 -7.85 29.32
N THR A 54 -15.52 -6.65 28.90
CA THR A 54 -15.97 -6.03 27.64
C THR A 54 -14.86 -5.67 26.66
N VAL A 55 -13.71 -6.34 26.69
CA VAL A 55 -12.81 -6.28 25.52
C VAL A 55 -13.44 -7.09 24.39
N SER A 56 -14.18 -6.40 23.51
CA SER A 56 -14.63 -6.99 22.26
C SER A 56 -13.42 -7.56 21.52
N PRO A 57 -13.44 -8.83 21.07
CA PRO A 57 -12.32 -9.43 20.34
C PRO A 57 -12.00 -8.68 19.05
N PHE A 58 -12.91 -7.82 18.59
CA PHE A 58 -12.75 -6.98 17.39
C PHE A 58 -12.08 -5.63 17.66
N LEU A 59 -11.79 -5.27 18.91
CA LEU A 59 -11.10 -4.00 19.21
C LEU A 59 -9.65 -4.07 18.72
N SER A 60 -8.97 -5.20 18.96
CA SER A 60 -7.64 -5.50 18.43
C SER A 60 -7.61 -5.45 16.91
N THR A 61 -8.61 -6.05 16.24
CA THR A 61 -8.67 -6.07 14.78
C THR A 61 -8.94 -4.68 14.19
N ARG A 62 -9.74 -3.84 14.86
CA ARG A 62 -9.98 -2.45 14.42
C ARG A 62 -8.73 -1.58 14.60
N ILE A 63 -8.01 -1.74 15.71
CA ILE A 63 -6.75 -1.01 15.95
C ILE A 63 -5.69 -1.43 14.93
N MET A 64 -5.54 -2.74 14.65
CA MET A 64 -4.65 -3.23 13.60
C MET A 64 -5.04 -2.69 12.22
N ALA A 65 -6.33 -2.69 11.88
CA ALA A 65 -6.80 -2.16 10.60
C ALA A 65 -6.53 -0.65 10.44
N GLU A 66 -6.63 0.16 11.51
CA GLU A 66 -6.29 1.58 11.46
C GLU A 66 -4.78 1.83 11.39
N LEU A 67 -3.97 1.00 12.07
CA LEU A 67 -2.51 1.06 11.97
C LEU A 67 -2.02 0.67 10.57
N ASP A 68 -2.60 -0.38 9.97
CA ASP A 68 -2.27 -0.81 8.60
C ASP A 68 -2.67 0.26 7.57
N LYS A 69 -3.81 0.91 7.73
CA LYS A 69 -4.21 2.04 6.85
C LYS A 69 -3.21 3.19 6.90
N LYS A 70 -2.75 3.57 8.11
CA LYS A 70 -1.73 4.61 8.27
C LYS A 70 -0.35 4.19 7.74
N ALA A 71 -0.02 2.91 7.84
CA ALA A 71 1.21 2.37 7.26
C ALA A 71 1.16 2.33 5.72
N LEU A 72 0.00 2.05 5.13
CA LEU A 72 -0.18 2.05 3.67
C LEU A 72 -0.21 3.45 3.05
N GLU A 73 -0.70 4.46 3.77
CA GLU A 73 -0.71 5.85 3.31
C GLU A 73 0.70 6.47 3.25
N VAL A 74 1.69 5.84 3.88
CA VAL A 74 3.08 6.32 3.88
C VAL A 74 3.94 5.43 2.99
N HIS A 75 4.51 6.06 1.95
CA HIS A 75 5.66 5.61 1.15
C HIS A 75 5.41 4.75 -0.11
N ILE A 76 4.77 5.36 -1.11
CA ILE A 76 5.51 5.47 -2.37
C ILE A 76 6.43 6.68 -2.21
N SER A 77 7.73 6.46 -2.00
CA SER A 77 8.67 7.59 -1.99
C SER A 77 8.60 8.26 -3.36
N ILE A 78 8.46 9.59 -3.37
CA ILE A 78 8.41 10.40 -4.60
C ILE A 78 9.57 10.03 -5.55
N GLN A 79 10.71 9.63 -4.97
CA GLN A 79 11.87 9.12 -5.68
C GLN A 79 11.61 7.85 -6.51
N LYS A 80 10.87 6.86 -5.99
CA LYS A 80 10.50 5.65 -6.74
C LYS A 80 9.53 5.97 -7.88
N ALA A 81 8.59 6.89 -7.66
CA ALA A 81 7.65 7.33 -8.70
C ALA A 81 8.40 8.02 -9.86
N TRP A 82 9.39 8.88 -9.56
CA TRP A 82 10.23 9.51 -10.57
C TRP A 82 11.10 8.52 -11.34
N GLN A 83 11.65 7.50 -10.67
CA GLN A 83 12.42 6.45 -11.34
C GLN A 83 11.56 5.66 -12.33
N ILE A 84 10.34 5.28 -11.93
CA ILE A 84 9.41 4.57 -12.80
C ILE A 84 9.01 5.45 -13.99
N ALA A 85 8.72 6.74 -13.76
CA ALA A 85 8.38 7.67 -14.83
C ALA A 85 9.54 7.86 -15.83
N ALA A 86 10.78 7.99 -15.35
CA ALA A 86 11.96 8.14 -16.20
C ALA A 86 12.23 6.89 -17.06
N VAL A 87 12.11 5.69 -16.47
CA VAL A 87 12.24 4.42 -17.20
C VAL A 87 11.17 4.29 -18.27
N SER A 88 9.92 4.67 -17.94
CA SER A 88 8.80 4.64 -18.89
C SER A 88 9.05 5.60 -20.06
N LEU A 89 9.51 6.82 -19.78
CA LEU A 89 9.84 7.82 -20.79
C LEU A 89 11.00 7.36 -21.69
N ALA A 90 12.04 6.74 -21.13
CA ALA A 90 13.17 6.20 -21.89
C ALA A 90 12.73 5.06 -22.83
N LEU A 91 11.84 4.18 -22.38
CA LEU A 91 11.28 3.11 -23.23
C LEU A 91 10.44 3.67 -24.38
N ILE A 92 9.57 4.65 -24.11
CA ILE A 92 8.76 5.31 -25.14
C ILE A 92 9.66 6.04 -26.15
N ALA A 93 10.64 6.80 -25.67
CA ALA A 93 11.58 7.52 -26.54
C ALA A 93 12.42 6.55 -27.39
N GLY A 94 12.91 5.46 -26.80
CA GLY A 94 13.66 4.42 -27.51
C GLY A 94 12.82 3.72 -28.58
N PHE A 95 11.57 3.38 -28.26
CA PHE A 95 10.65 2.77 -29.22
C PHE A 95 10.34 3.71 -30.40
N ASN A 96 10.06 4.99 -30.13
CA ASN A 96 9.83 5.97 -31.18
C ASN A 96 11.08 6.19 -32.03
N LEU A 97 12.27 6.25 -31.43
CA LEU A 97 13.53 6.39 -32.16
C LEU A 97 13.79 5.18 -33.08
N ALA A 98 13.51 3.96 -32.61
CA ALA A 98 13.63 2.75 -33.42
C ALA A 98 12.69 2.79 -34.64
N LEU A 99 11.41 3.18 -34.44
CA LEU A 99 10.47 3.35 -35.55
C LEU A 99 10.91 4.43 -36.55
N PHE A 100 11.46 5.54 -36.07
CA PHE A 100 11.99 6.59 -36.94
C PHE A 100 13.23 6.16 -37.72
N MET A 101 14.10 5.34 -37.11
CA MET A 101 15.27 4.78 -37.79
C MET A 101 14.88 3.75 -38.84
N ASP A 102 13.93 2.84 -38.54
CA ASP A 102 13.40 1.89 -39.52
C ASP A 102 12.74 2.61 -40.71
N TYR A 103 11.96 3.67 -40.45
CA TYR A 103 11.36 4.47 -41.52
C TYR A 103 12.41 5.15 -42.42
N ARG A 104 13.53 5.58 -41.85
CA ARG A 104 14.65 6.18 -42.62
C ARG A 104 15.53 5.13 -43.30
N GLN A 105 15.58 3.92 -42.78
CA GLN A 105 16.37 2.82 -43.32
C GLN A 105 15.61 1.96 -44.33
N SER A 106 14.27 2.08 -44.45
CA SER A 106 13.48 1.45 -45.51
C SER A 106 13.82 2.11 -46.86
N PRO A 107 14.72 1.53 -47.68
CA PRO A 107 15.15 2.12 -48.91
C PRO A 107 14.36 1.44 -50.03
N THR A 108 13.16 1.92 -50.39
CA THR A 108 12.54 1.60 -51.70
C THR A 108 12.37 0.11 -52.09
N ASP A 109 12.67 -0.85 -51.22
CA ASP A 109 12.76 -2.28 -51.57
C ASP A 109 11.47 -3.04 -51.29
N ALA A 110 10.53 -2.47 -50.54
CA ALA A 110 9.20 -3.05 -50.41
C ALA A 110 8.45 -3.01 -51.76
N ASP A 111 8.58 -1.92 -52.52
CA ASP A 111 7.95 -1.78 -53.85
C ASP A 111 8.66 -2.64 -54.91
N SER A 112 9.98 -2.85 -54.81
CA SER A 112 10.73 -3.70 -55.75
C SER A 112 10.35 -5.17 -55.57
N VAL A 113 10.30 -5.66 -54.32
CA VAL A 113 9.94 -7.05 -53.98
C VAL A 113 8.46 -7.35 -54.29
N LEU A 114 7.55 -6.40 -54.05
CA LEU A 114 6.15 -6.55 -54.46
C LEU A 114 5.99 -6.57 -55.98
N SER A 115 6.77 -5.78 -56.72
CA SER A 115 6.74 -5.82 -58.18
C SER A 115 7.23 -7.16 -58.72
N GLU A 116 8.31 -7.74 -58.18
CA GLU A 116 8.77 -9.06 -58.61
C GLU A 116 7.76 -10.17 -58.30
N TYR A 117 7.07 -10.10 -57.17
CA TYR A 117 6.05 -11.09 -56.80
C TYR A 117 4.79 -11.04 -57.69
N PHE A 118 4.39 -9.84 -58.15
CA PHE A 118 3.21 -9.66 -59.01
C PHE A 118 3.52 -9.74 -60.52
N PHE A 119 4.73 -9.39 -60.94
CA PHE A 119 5.15 -9.47 -62.35
C PHE A 119 5.85 -10.78 -62.73
N ALA A 120 6.28 -11.60 -61.76
CA ALA A 120 6.67 -13.00 -62.02
C ALA A 120 5.41 -13.85 -62.26
N GLY A 121 4.86 -13.75 -63.47
CA GLY A 121 3.63 -14.40 -63.92
C GLY A 121 3.66 -15.93 -64.01
N ASN A 122 4.21 -16.63 -63.01
CA ASN A 122 4.25 -18.10 -62.94
C ASN A 122 4.09 -18.69 -61.52
N ALA A 123 4.01 -17.90 -60.45
CA ALA A 123 3.88 -18.46 -59.08
C ALA A 123 2.54 -19.21 -58.85
N GLY A 124 1.48 -18.84 -59.57
CA GLY A 124 0.18 -19.52 -59.48
C GLY A 124 0.16 -20.92 -60.13
N MET A 125 0.92 -21.14 -61.21
CA MET A 125 0.94 -22.42 -61.92
C MET A 125 1.72 -23.52 -61.18
N GLU A 126 2.74 -23.16 -60.38
CA GLU A 126 3.49 -24.17 -59.61
C GLU A 126 2.66 -24.76 -58.47
N ILE A 127 1.79 -23.96 -57.84
CA ILE A 127 0.90 -24.43 -56.77
C ILE A 127 -0.16 -25.40 -57.33
N GLU A 128 -0.75 -25.06 -58.49
CA GLU A 128 -1.74 -25.90 -59.16
C GLU A 128 -1.13 -27.23 -59.64
N ASN A 129 0.08 -27.20 -60.21
CA ASN A 129 0.80 -28.41 -60.62
C ASN A 129 1.21 -29.32 -59.44
N ASN A 130 1.54 -28.74 -58.27
CA ASN A 130 1.86 -29.55 -57.10
C ASN A 130 0.63 -30.22 -56.48
N TRP A 131 -0.53 -29.54 -56.51
CA TRP A 131 -1.80 -30.12 -56.06
C TRP A 131 -2.26 -31.28 -56.96
N LEU A 132 -2.10 -31.16 -58.27
CA LEU A 132 -2.45 -32.23 -59.21
C LEU A 132 -1.59 -33.48 -59.02
N LYS A 133 -0.28 -33.33 -58.77
CA LYS A 133 0.64 -34.47 -58.52
C LYS A 133 0.32 -35.24 -57.23
N LEU A 134 -0.11 -34.55 -56.17
CA LEU A 134 -0.45 -35.20 -54.89
C LEU A 134 -1.72 -36.04 -54.94
N SER A 135 -2.57 -35.86 -55.95
CA SER A 135 -3.85 -36.57 -56.10
C SER A 135 -3.79 -37.78 -57.06
N THR A 136 -2.62 -38.04 -57.66
CA THR A 136 -2.45 -39.11 -58.66
C THR A 136 -1.56 -40.27 -58.22
N ASP A 137 -0.97 -40.21 -57.02
CA ASP A 137 -0.11 -41.27 -56.45
C ASP A 137 -0.85 -42.15 -55.40
N GLU A 138 -2.13 -42.45 -55.64
CA GLU A 138 -2.82 -43.57 -55.00
C GLU A 138 -3.22 -44.61 -56.06
N GLU A 139 -2.25 -45.40 -56.54
CA GLU A 139 -2.38 -46.81 -56.97
C GLU A 139 -1.01 -47.49 -57.17
#